data_AF-A0A2A4FYV5-F1
#
_entry.id   AF-A0A2A4FYV5-F1
#
_cell.length_a   1.000
_cell.length_b   1.000
_cell.length_c   1.000
_cell.angle_alpha   90.00
_cell.angle_beta   90.00
_cell.angle_gamma   90.00
#
_symmetry.space_group_name_H-M   'P 1'
#
loop_
_entity.id
_entity.type
_entity.pdbx_description
1 polymer ?
#
loop_
_entity_poly.entity_id
_entity_poly.type
_entity_poly.pdbx_seq_one_letter_code
_entity_poly.pdbx_strand_id
1 'polypeptide(L)'
;MKTEVSVRSRILAFAALLLATPTLAEVPLDPGQTATVRLSPQRDLVYPVAPPFTQPPANHGAILGVDIDEPGRYHVSLGAKGWIELIRDGKPVPSVGHGHGAAGSGVAKIVDFDLAVGHYTIALSGMAEGEAAITVSR
;
A
#
# COMPACT_ATOMS: atom_id res chain seq x y z
N MET A 1 -36.02 -63.95 0.25
CA MET A 1 -36.45 -63.28 -1.00
C MET A 1 -35.75 -61.93 -1.04
N LYS A 2 -34.97 -61.68 -2.09
CA LYS A 2 -34.04 -60.55 -2.24
C LYS A 2 -34.79 -59.25 -2.52
N THR A 3 -34.33 -58.12 -1.98
CA THR A 3 -34.46 -56.83 -2.67
C THR A 3 -33.32 -55.90 -2.22
N GLU A 4 -32.28 -55.81 -3.04
CA GLU A 4 -31.28 -54.73 -2.98
C GLU A 4 -31.92 -53.44 -3.53
N VAL A 5 -31.69 -52.31 -2.87
CA VAL A 5 -31.94 -50.98 -3.46
C VAL A 5 -30.60 -50.27 -3.60
N SER A 6 -30.15 -50.21 -4.84
CA SER A 6 -29.01 -49.42 -5.30
C SER A 6 -29.34 -47.92 -5.20
N VAL A 7 -28.63 -47.20 -4.34
CA VAL A 7 -28.69 -45.73 -4.29
C VAL A 7 -27.47 -45.18 -5.04
N ARG A 8 -27.75 -44.58 -6.19
CA ARG A 8 -26.78 -43.93 -7.08
C ARG A 8 -26.18 -42.70 -6.39
N SER A 9 -24.86 -42.70 -6.22
CA SER A 9 -24.08 -41.55 -5.74
C SER A 9 -24.25 -40.36 -6.71
N ARG A 10 -24.75 -39.23 -6.20
CA ARG A 10 -24.77 -37.95 -6.93
C ARG A 10 -23.54 -37.16 -6.51
N ILE A 11 -22.58 -37.04 -7.43
CA ILE A 11 -21.44 -36.13 -7.29
C ILE A 11 -22.01 -34.70 -7.39
N LEU A 12 -22.00 -33.95 -6.28
CA LEU A 12 -22.17 -32.50 -6.33
C LEU A 12 -20.87 -31.89 -6.86
N ALA A 13 -20.92 -31.26 -8.03
CA ALA A 13 -19.86 -30.38 -8.48
C ALA A 13 -19.94 -29.07 -7.67
N PHE A 14 -18.96 -28.85 -6.79
CA PHE A 14 -18.73 -27.55 -6.18
C PHE A 14 -18.09 -26.63 -7.23
N ALA A 15 -18.87 -25.70 -7.76
CA ALA A 15 -18.31 -24.60 -8.53
C ALA A 15 -17.57 -23.66 -7.54
N ALA A 16 -16.24 -23.68 -7.57
CA ALA A 16 -15.43 -22.70 -6.88
C ALA A 16 -15.60 -21.36 -7.62
N LEU A 17 -16.37 -20.45 -7.02
CA LEU A 17 -16.45 -19.06 -7.48
C LEU A 17 -15.11 -18.39 -7.14
N LEU A 18 -14.24 -18.28 -8.14
CA LEU A 18 -13.01 -17.50 -8.03
C LEU A 18 -13.40 -16.02 -7.94
N LEU A 19 -13.52 -15.49 -6.73
CA LEU A 19 -13.59 -14.05 -6.52
C LEU A 19 -12.25 -13.48 -6.95
N ALA A 20 -12.19 -12.86 -8.14
CA ALA A 20 -11.07 -12.03 -8.51
C ALA A 20 -11.03 -10.87 -7.51
N THR A 21 -10.11 -10.94 -6.55
CA THR A 21 -9.80 -9.80 -5.69
C THR A 21 -9.41 -8.66 -6.63
N PRO A 22 -10.03 -7.47 -6.54
CA PRO A 22 -9.54 -6.34 -7.30
C PRO A 22 -8.07 -6.17 -6.92
N THR A 23 -7.17 -6.37 -7.88
CA THR A 23 -5.77 -6.02 -7.66
C THR A 23 -5.79 -4.52 -7.40
N LEU A 24 -5.29 -4.14 -6.24
CA LEU A 24 -4.91 -2.77 -6.00
C LEU A 24 -3.97 -2.39 -7.14
N ALA A 25 -4.31 -1.34 -7.89
CA ALA A 25 -3.43 -0.84 -8.95
C ALA A 25 -2.25 -0.15 -8.25
N GLU A 26 -1.30 -0.98 -7.82
CA GLU A 26 -0.14 -0.61 -7.03
C GLU A 26 1.07 -0.48 -7.96
N VAL A 27 1.77 0.65 -7.87
CA VAL A 27 2.96 0.88 -8.68
C VAL A 27 4.20 0.44 -7.88
N PRO A 28 5.06 -0.45 -8.40
CA PRO A 28 6.24 -0.89 -7.68
C PRO A 28 7.27 0.25 -7.52
N LEU A 29 7.95 0.25 -6.38
CA LEU A 29 9.06 1.14 -6.04
C LEU A 29 10.17 0.34 -5.37
N ASP A 30 11.36 0.34 -5.96
CA ASP A 30 12.51 -0.35 -5.41
C ASP A 30 13.19 0.49 -4.31
N PRO A 31 13.61 -0.10 -3.18
CA PRO A 31 14.43 0.60 -2.19
C PRO A 31 15.72 1.18 -2.81
N GLY A 32 16.08 2.39 -2.42
CA GLY A 32 17.20 3.16 -2.95
C GLY A 32 16.86 3.98 -4.20
N GLN A 33 15.71 3.75 -4.82
CA GLN A 33 15.25 4.54 -5.96
C GLN A 33 14.41 5.74 -5.50
N THR A 34 14.63 6.88 -6.16
CA THR A 34 13.68 8.00 -6.13
C THR A 34 12.79 7.93 -7.36
N ALA A 35 11.48 7.95 -7.16
CA ALA A 35 10.49 8.00 -8.21
C ALA A 35 9.70 9.30 -8.13
N THR A 36 9.39 9.88 -9.29
CA THR A 36 8.36 10.92 -9.37
C THR A 36 7.05 10.27 -9.77
N VAL A 37 6.05 10.37 -8.90
CA VAL A 37 4.79 9.65 -9.02
C VAL A 37 3.68 10.63 -9.35
N ARG A 38 2.93 10.33 -10.41
CA ARG A 38 1.64 11.00 -10.69
C ARG A 38 0.59 10.52 -9.71
N LEU A 39 -0.08 11.46 -9.09
CA LEU A 39 -1.04 11.22 -8.04
C LEU A 39 -2.46 11.26 -8.61
N SER A 40 -3.31 10.39 -8.09
CA SER A 40 -4.72 10.33 -8.46
C SER A 40 -5.55 11.11 -7.46
N PRO A 41 -6.75 11.59 -7.84
CA PRO A 41 -7.69 12.08 -6.86
C PRO A 41 -7.96 11.01 -5.80
N GLN A 42 -7.81 11.35 -4.53
CA GLN A 42 -7.92 10.44 -3.39
C GLN A 42 -9.29 9.75 -3.32
N ARG A 43 -10.34 10.42 -3.80
CA ARG A 43 -11.70 9.85 -3.93
C ARG A 43 -11.79 8.70 -4.95
N ASP A 44 -10.84 8.62 -5.87
CA ASP A 44 -10.79 7.59 -6.92
C ASP A 44 -9.88 6.41 -6.48
N LEU A 45 -9.22 6.52 -5.31
CA LEU A 45 -8.35 5.49 -4.75
C LEU A 45 -9.09 4.62 -3.74
N VAL A 46 -8.82 3.31 -3.80
CA VAL A 46 -9.31 2.34 -2.84
C VAL A 46 -8.16 1.98 -1.89
N TYR A 47 -8.14 2.59 -0.71
CA TYR A 47 -7.08 2.32 0.26
C TYR A 47 -7.32 1.00 1.00
N PRO A 48 -6.30 0.15 1.21
CA PRO A 48 -6.45 -1.06 2.02
C PRO A 48 -6.82 -0.77 3.48
N VAL A 49 -6.33 0.35 4.00
CA VAL A 49 -6.71 0.93 5.29
C VAL A 49 -7.06 2.39 5.05
N ALA A 50 -8.20 2.84 5.58
CA ALA A 50 -8.61 4.23 5.46
C ALA A 50 -7.51 5.17 5.98
N PRO A 51 -7.08 6.18 5.20
CA PRO A 51 -6.08 7.13 5.66
C PRO A 51 -6.53 7.79 6.96
N PRO A 52 -5.62 7.92 7.96
CA PRO A 52 -5.98 8.42 9.28
C PRO A 52 -6.39 9.89 9.28
N PHE A 53 -5.98 10.65 8.26
CA PHE A 53 -6.24 12.08 8.16
C PHE A 53 -6.65 12.46 6.73
N THR A 54 -7.70 13.28 6.63
CA THR A 54 -8.13 13.93 5.38
C THR A 54 -8.21 15.43 5.64
N GLN A 55 -7.41 16.26 4.96
CA GLN A 55 -7.49 17.71 5.08
C GLN A 55 -7.76 18.35 3.71
N PRO A 56 -8.80 19.16 3.54
CA PRO A 56 -8.94 20.01 2.34
C PRO A 56 -7.91 21.17 2.37
N PRO A 57 -7.38 21.65 1.23
CA PRO A 57 -7.53 21.17 -0.14
C PRO A 57 -6.42 20.16 -0.47
N ALA A 58 -6.53 18.93 0.02
CA ALA A 58 -5.55 17.90 -0.25
C ALA A 58 -6.28 16.67 -0.78
N ASN A 59 -6.38 16.64 -2.11
CA ASN A 59 -7.25 15.73 -2.84
C ASN A 59 -6.47 14.67 -3.61
N HIS A 60 -5.14 14.60 -3.49
CA HIS A 60 -4.33 13.65 -4.25
C HIS A 60 -3.66 12.61 -3.35
N GLY A 61 -3.49 11.42 -3.90
CA GLY A 61 -2.85 10.27 -3.27
C GLY A 61 -2.25 9.33 -4.30
N ALA A 62 -1.58 8.29 -3.80
CA ALA A 62 -1.15 7.16 -4.60
C ALA A 62 -1.06 5.91 -3.72
N ILE A 63 -1.04 4.76 -4.37
CA ILE A 63 -0.79 3.48 -3.73
C ILE A 63 0.37 2.84 -4.47
N LEU A 64 1.44 2.53 -3.74
CA LEU A 64 2.70 2.02 -4.27
C LEU A 64 3.11 0.78 -3.49
N GLY A 65 3.80 -0.14 -4.14
CA GLY A 65 4.28 -1.37 -3.55
C GLY A 65 5.78 -1.33 -3.40
N VAL A 66 6.27 -1.85 -2.29
CA VAL A 66 7.70 -1.97 -2.04
C VAL A 66 8.02 -3.35 -1.47
N ASP A 67 9.01 -4.00 -2.08
CA ASP A 67 9.58 -5.24 -1.57
C ASP A 67 10.81 -4.91 -0.74
N ILE A 68 10.85 -5.46 0.47
CA ILE A 68 11.95 -5.32 1.41
C ILE A 68 12.67 -6.66 1.48
N ASP A 69 13.90 -6.69 0.99
CA ASP A 69 14.71 -7.91 0.94
C ASP A 69 15.63 -8.09 2.16
N GLU A 70 15.82 -7.03 2.95
CA GLU A 70 16.63 -7.06 4.16
C GLU A 70 15.91 -6.40 5.34
N PRO A 71 15.94 -6.99 6.55
CA PRO A 71 15.31 -6.37 7.71
C PRO A 71 16.09 -5.14 8.16
N GLY A 72 15.43 -4.06 8.55
CA GLY A 72 16.10 -2.87 9.05
C GLY A 72 15.18 -1.67 9.24
N ARG A 73 15.80 -0.54 9.60
CA ARG A 73 15.12 0.75 9.60
C ARG A 73 15.07 1.29 8.17
N TYR A 74 13.89 1.71 7.74
CA TYR A 74 13.68 2.34 6.45
C TYR A 74 13.05 3.71 6.62
N HIS A 75 13.41 4.62 5.72
CA HIS A 75 12.95 5.99 5.64
C HIS A 75 12.13 6.16 4.37
N VAL A 76 10.83 6.45 4.51
CA VAL A 76 9.99 6.84 3.38
C VAL A 76 9.97 8.36 3.32
N SER A 77 10.59 8.91 2.28
CA SER A 77 10.71 10.35 2.05
C SER A 77 9.74 10.79 0.96
N LEU A 78 9.01 11.88 1.19
CA LEU A 78 8.04 12.45 0.25
C LEU A 78 8.34 13.93 0.01
N GLY A 79 8.38 14.31 -1.27
CA GLY A 79 8.65 15.68 -1.72
C GLY A 79 7.47 16.65 -1.58
N ALA A 80 6.32 16.15 -1.15
CA ALA A 80 5.10 16.92 -0.91
C ALA A 80 4.67 16.82 0.55
N LYS A 81 3.96 17.86 1.04
CA LYS A 81 3.24 17.75 2.30
C LYS A 81 2.10 16.74 2.10
N GLY A 82 2.05 15.74 2.96
CA GLY A 82 1.08 14.66 2.88
C GLY A 82 1.33 13.63 3.97
N TRP A 83 0.57 12.55 3.92
CA TRP A 83 0.67 11.42 4.84
C TRP A 83 1.26 10.20 4.14
N ILE A 84 1.97 9.40 4.93
CA ILE A 84 2.60 8.17 4.50
C ILE A 84 2.19 7.10 5.51
N GLU A 85 1.47 6.10 5.03
CA GLU A 85 1.17 4.89 5.76
C GLU A 85 1.85 3.70 5.08
N LEU A 86 2.46 2.81 5.87
CA LEU A 86 2.84 1.47 5.41
C LEU A 86 1.81 0.46 5.89
N ILE A 87 1.46 -0.48 5.02
CA ILE A 87 0.46 -1.51 5.27
C ILE A 87 1.07 -2.86 4.93
N ARG A 88 0.90 -3.82 5.83
CA ARG A 88 1.27 -5.23 5.61
C ARG A 88 0.10 -6.11 6.04
N ASP A 89 -0.28 -7.05 5.19
CA ASP A 89 -1.37 -8.00 5.45
C ASP A 89 -2.67 -7.30 5.91
N GLY A 90 -2.99 -6.16 5.28
CA GLY A 90 -4.17 -5.33 5.59
C GLY A 90 -4.11 -4.57 6.92
N LYS A 91 -2.94 -4.50 7.57
CA LYS A 91 -2.76 -3.82 8.84
C LYS A 91 -1.73 -2.68 8.71
N PRO A 92 -1.97 -1.52 9.35
CA PRO A 92 -0.97 -0.47 9.43
C PRO A 92 0.29 -0.95 10.15
N VAL A 93 1.44 -0.64 9.57
CA VAL A 93 2.75 -0.76 10.20
C VAL A 93 2.98 0.49 11.06
N PRO A 94 3.28 0.35 12.36
CA PRO A 94 3.58 1.50 13.20
C PRO A 94 4.83 2.24 12.73
N SER A 95 4.75 3.56 12.58
CA SER A 95 5.92 4.39 12.38
C SER A 95 6.71 4.53 13.68
N VAL A 96 8.04 4.65 13.55
CA VAL A 96 8.99 4.78 14.66
C VAL A 96 9.71 6.13 14.67
N GLY A 97 9.42 6.98 13.68
CA GLY A 97 10.00 8.31 13.55
C GLY A 97 9.28 9.16 12.51
N HIS A 98 9.35 10.48 12.68
CA HIS A 98 8.85 11.45 11.74
C HIS A 98 9.84 12.60 11.60
N GLY A 99 10.03 13.08 10.37
CA GLY A 99 10.97 14.16 10.09
C GLY A 99 10.64 14.92 8.82
N HIS A 100 11.58 15.77 8.43
CA HIS A 100 11.61 16.53 7.19
C HIS A 100 13.05 16.50 6.67
N GLY A 101 13.24 16.71 5.37
CA GLY A 101 14.60 16.82 4.83
C GLY A 101 15.30 18.08 5.29
N ALA A 102 16.61 18.14 5.02
CA ALA A 102 17.38 19.36 5.19
C ALA A 102 16.78 20.51 4.38
N ALA A 103 17.01 21.74 4.82
CA ALA A 103 16.56 22.93 4.10
C ALA A 103 17.06 22.90 2.64
N GLY A 104 16.15 23.08 1.68
CA GLY A 104 16.46 23.04 0.24
C GLY A 104 16.56 21.65 -0.38
N SER A 105 16.39 20.56 0.38
CA SER A 105 16.39 19.18 -0.16
C SER A 105 15.18 18.85 -1.03
N GLY A 106 14.09 19.61 -0.90
CA GLY A 106 12.81 19.29 -1.53
C GLY A 106 12.00 18.20 -0.81
N VAL A 107 12.52 17.57 0.26
CA VAL A 107 11.78 16.55 1.03
C VAL A 107 10.92 17.22 2.12
N ALA A 108 9.61 17.12 1.96
CA ALA A 108 8.62 17.75 2.81
C ALA A 108 8.08 16.84 3.93
N LYS A 109 8.30 15.52 3.86
CA LYS A 109 7.94 14.58 4.92
C LYS A 109 8.87 13.38 4.89
N ILE A 110 9.26 12.90 6.07
CA ILE A 110 9.94 11.62 6.26
C ILE A 110 9.17 10.84 7.33
N VAL A 111 8.95 9.55 7.10
CA VAL A 111 8.43 8.62 8.10
C VAL A 111 9.31 7.39 8.16
N ASP A 112 9.70 7.01 9.37
CA ASP A 112 10.60 5.90 9.62
C ASP A 112 9.82 4.66 10.05
N PHE A 113 10.24 3.50 9.60
CA PHE A 113 9.66 2.20 9.95
C PHE A 113 10.76 1.17 10.21
N ASP A 114 10.56 0.31 11.20
CA ASP A 114 11.37 -0.90 11.35
C ASP A 114 10.68 -2.03 10.58
N LEU A 115 11.28 -2.45 9.46
CA LEU A 115 10.69 -3.40 8.51
C LEU A 115 11.40 -4.75 8.56
N ALA A 116 10.62 -5.82 8.47
CA ALA A 116 11.11 -7.16 8.18
C ALA A 116 11.03 -7.43 6.67
N VAL A 117 11.68 -8.50 6.22
CA VAL A 117 11.55 -8.97 4.84
C VAL A 117 10.09 -9.20 4.46
N GLY A 118 9.71 -8.73 3.28
CA GLY A 118 8.38 -8.93 2.71
C GLY A 118 7.88 -7.74 1.89
N HIS A 119 6.66 -7.91 1.37
CA HIS A 119 5.95 -6.91 0.59
C HIS A 119 5.16 -5.97 1.50
N TYR A 120 5.18 -4.68 1.17
CA TYR A 120 4.41 -3.64 1.86
C TYR A 120 3.74 -2.73 0.85
N THR A 121 2.53 -2.28 1.20
CA THR A 121 1.85 -1.21 0.49
C THR A 121 2.12 0.12 1.16
N ILE A 122 2.61 1.07 0.38
CA ILE A 122 2.69 2.49 0.72
C ILE A 122 1.38 3.15 0.29
N ALA A 123 0.63 3.65 1.26
CA ALA A 123 -0.51 4.52 1.01
C ALA A 123 -0.09 5.97 1.23
N LEU A 124 -0.22 6.78 0.18
CA LEU A 124 0.00 8.22 0.22
C LEU A 124 -1.34 8.95 0.17
N SER A 125 -1.50 9.98 0.98
CA SER A 125 -2.73 10.76 1.03
C SER A 125 -2.50 12.23 1.37
N GLY A 126 -3.50 13.06 1.09
CA GLY A 126 -3.50 14.44 1.53
C GLY A 126 -2.44 15.33 0.88
N MET A 127 -2.14 15.12 -0.41
CA MET A 127 -1.30 16.01 -1.20
C MET A 127 -2.16 17.00 -2.00
N ALA A 128 -1.67 18.25 -2.12
CA ALA A 128 -2.33 19.28 -2.91
C ALA A 128 -2.02 19.11 -4.41
N GLU A 129 -0.75 18.91 -4.75
CA GLU A 129 -0.29 18.75 -6.12
C GLU A 129 -0.62 17.35 -6.67
N GLY A 130 -0.71 17.24 -8.00
CA GLY A 130 -0.98 15.98 -8.71
C GLY A 130 0.27 15.13 -8.98
N GLU A 131 1.41 15.49 -8.40
CA GLU A 131 2.68 14.80 -8.56
C GLU A 131 3.55 14.97 -7.32
N ALA A 132 4.30 13.95 -6.93
CA ALA A 132 5.28 14.03 -5.84
C ALA A 132 6.47 13.10 -6.08
N ALA A 133 7.65 13.55 -5.64
CA ALA A 133 8.81 12.68 -5.52
C ALA A 133 8.70 11.81 -4.26
N ILE A 134 9.03 10.52 -4.37
CA ILE A 134 9.09 9.58 -3.26
C ILE A 134 10.36 8.75 -3.33
N THR A 135 10.92 8.43 -2.18
CA THR A 135 12.07 7.53 -2.02
C THR A 135 11.82 6.62 -0.82
N VAL A 136 12.16 5.34 -0.95
CA VAL A 136 12.32 4.43 0.18
C VAL A 136 13.80 4.15 0.33
N SER A 137 14.43 4.61 1.41
CA SER A 137 15.85 4.37 1.68
C SER A 137 16.04 3.67 3.02
N ARG A 138 17.25 3.18 3.27
CA ARG A 138 17.65 2.61 4.55
C ARG A 138 18.49 3.60 5.36
#